data_AF-D8R2J4-F1
#
_entry.id   AF-D8R2J4-F1
#
_cell.length_a   1.000
_cell.length_b   1.000
_cell.length_c   1.000
_cell.angle_alpha   90.00
_cell.angle_beta   90.00
_cell.angle_gamma   90.00
#
_symmetry.space_group_name_H-M   'P 1'
#
loop_
_entity.id
_entity.type
_entity.pdbx_description
1 polymer ?
#
loop_
_entity_poly.entity_id
_entity_poly.type
_entity_poly.pdbx_seq_one_letter_code
_entity_poly.pdbx_strand_id
1 'polypeptide(L)'
;QKRLAIFKTESCGWGVRAAETIPKDSFVCEYVGEVLDFSSSARHDYQFQMPGDARFPANLVVVDAVAYGNVARFINHRCDGGNIRVEHVPYEGLDDDERPMFHIMMFASRDIKVGEELCFDY
;
A
#
# COMPACT_ATOMS: atom_id res chain seq x y z
N GLN A 1 12.45 -1.90 -10.09
CA GLN A 1 11.59 -2.74 -9.23
C GLN A 1 12.48 -3.45 -8.21
N LYS A 2 12.14 -3.39 -6.92
CA LYS A 2 12.94 -4.02 -5.86
C LYS A 2 12.66 -5.52 -5.76
N ARG A 3 13.62 -6.31 -5.33
CA ARG A 3 13.44 -7.75 -5.04
C ARG A 3 12.82 -7.93 -3.66
N LEU A 4 11.62 -8.48 -3.64
CA LEU A 4 10.81 -8.73 -2.45
C LEU A 4 10.50 -10.22 -2.33
N ALA A 5 10.34 -10.71 -1.11
CA ALA A 5 9.96 -12.09 -0.85
C ALA A 5 8.82 -12.15 0.17
N ILE A 6 7.77 -12.90 -0.17
CA ILE A 6 6.72 -13.26 0.78
C ILE A 6 7.28 -14.35 1.72
N PHE A 7 7.01 -14.23 3.01
CA PHE A 7 7.41 -15.21 4.01
C PHE A 7 6.33 -15.39 5.07
N LYS A 8 6.33 -16.54 5.74
CA LYS A 8 5.43 -16.80 6.87
C LYS A 8 6.00 -16.12 8.11
N THR A 9 5.22 -15.27 8.77
CA THR A 9 5.60 -14.65 10.04
C THR A 9 5.22 -15.57 11.19
N GLU A 10 5.78 -15.30 12.38
CA GLU A 10 5.51 -16.13 13.56
C GLU A 10 4.07 -15.93 14.09
N SER A 11 3.53 -14.71 14.01
CA SER A 11 2.26 -14.35 14.65
C SER A 11 1.26 -13.61 13.76
N CYS A 12 1.68 -13.01 12.64
CA CYS A 12 0.84 -12.13 11.80
C CYS A 12 0.52 -12.75 10.43
N GLY A 13 0.53 -14.08 10.32
CA GLY A 13 0.24 -14.77 9.07
C GLY A 13 1.37 -14.67 8.04
N TRP A 14 1.18 -13.91 6.97
CA TRP A 14 2.16 -13.73 5.89
C TRP A 14 2.71 -12.31 5.94
N GLY A 15 3.97 -12.14 5.58
CA GLY A 15 4.66 -10.85 5.54
C GLY A 15 5.50 -10.73 4.28
N VAL A 16 6.04 -9.54 4.06
CA VAL A 16 7.01 -9.28 2.99
C VAL A 16 8.33 -8.88 3.63
N ARG A 17 9.44 -9.37 3.09
CA ARG A 17 10.79 -8.94 3.48
C ARG A 17 11.61 -8.51 2.27
N ALA A 18 12.63 -7.69 2.52
CA ALA A 18 13.55 -7.28 1.48
C ALA A 18 14.45 -8.45 1.05
N ALA A 19 14.52 -8.76 -0.25
CA ALA A 19 15.46 -9.74 -0.81
C ALA A 19 16.74 -9.08 -1.36
N GLU A 20 16.89 -7.77 -1.14
CA GLU A 20 18.08 -6.97 -1.39
C GLU A 20 18.12 -5.78 -0.42
N THR A 21 19.26 -5.11 -0.28
CA THR A 21 19.34 -3.88 0.50
C THR A 21 18.58 -2.77 -0.24
N ILE A 22 17.73 -2.03 0.49
CA ILE A 22 16.93 -0.94 -0.04
C ILE A 22 17.37 0.35 0.65
N PRO A 23 18.03 1.27 -0.06
CA PRO A 23 18.37 2.58 0.50
C PRO A 23 17.13 3.39 0.86
N LYS A 24 17.26 4.26 1.86
CA LYS A 24 16.26 5.26 2.22
C LYS A 24 15.75 6.02 0.97
N ASP A 25 14.47 6.38 0.98
CA ASP A 25 13.76 7.13 -0.06
C ASP A 25 13.63 6.39 -1.40
N SER A 26 14.11 5.13 -1.48
CA SER A 26 13.87 4.30 -2.64
C SER A 26 12.39 3.93 -2.76
N PHE A 27 11.86 4.01 -3.97
CA PHE A 27 10.62 3.33 -4.33
C PHE A 27 10.75 1.82 -4.11
N VAL A 28 9.77 1.23 -3.43
CA VAL A 28 9.72 -0.20 -3.10
C VAL A 28 8.74 -0.92 -4.02
N CYS A 29 7.46 -0.58 -3.93
CA CYS A 29 6.39 -1.11 -4.77
C CYS A 29 5.15 -0.21 -4.71
N GLU A 30 4.22 -0.43 -5.62
CA GLU A 30 2.87 0.13 -5.57
C GLU A 30 1.94 -0.83 -4.82
N TYR A 31 0.92 -0.32 -4.14
CA TYR A 31 -0.20 -1.12 -3.66
C TYR A 31 -1.27 -1.17 -4.75
N VAL A 32 -1.45 -2.36 -5.34
CA VAL A 32 -2.36 -2.58 -6.46
C VAL A 32 -3.53 -3.45 -6.00
N GLY A 33 -4.72 -3.08 -6.45
CA GLY A 33 -5.97 -3.81 -6.27
C GLY A 33 -7.07 -3.28 -7.19
N GLU A 34 -8.31 -3.70 -6.93
CA GLU A 34 -9.49 -3.16 -7.59
C GLU A 34 -9.87 -1.80 -7.01
N VAL A 35 -10.23 -0.85 -7.87
CA VAL A 35 -10.74 0.45 -7.45
C VAL A 35 -12.25 0.34 -7.28
N LEU A 36 -12.74 0.55 -6.06
CA LEU A 36 -14.15 0.38 -5.71
C LEU A 36 -14.70 1.60 -4.97
N ASP A 37 -15.99 1.84 -5.09
CA ASP A 37 -16.70 2.77 -4.20
C ASP A 37 -16.76 2.17 -2.78
N PHE A 38 -16.43 2.98 -1.78
CA PHE A 38 -16.41 2.56 -0.38
C PHE A 38 -17.77 2.07 0.14
N SER A 39 -18.88 2.57 -0.43
CA SER A 39 -20.23 2.10 -0.10
C SER A 39 -20.51 0.67 -0.59
N SER A 40 -19.80 0.23 -1.62
CA SER A 40 -19.93 -1.08 -2.26
C SER A 40 -18.90 -2.10 -1.76
N SER A 41 -17.84 -1.65 -1.07
CA SER A 41 -16.77 -2.51 -0.58
C SER A 41 -17.10 -3.09 0.81
N ALA A 42 -16.80 -4.38 1.00
CA ALA A 42 -16.87 -4.99 2.33
C ALA A 42 -15.66 -4.54 3.14
N ARG A 43 -15.83 -4.12 4.41
CA ARG A 43 -14.69 -3.67 5.23
C ARG A 43 -13.78 -4.84 5.62
N HIS A 44 -12.48 -4.72 5.33
CA HIS A 44 -11.45 -5.68 5.74
C HIS A 44 -10.02 -5.10 5.56
N ASP A 45 -9.01 -5.81 6.06
CA ASP A 45 -7.64 -5.31 6.22
C ASP A 45 -6.87 -5.02 4.91
N TYR A 46 -7.36 -5.50 3.77
CA TYR A 46 -6.73 -5.33 2.45
C TYR A 46 -7.24 -4.12 1.66
N GLN A 47 -7.59 -3.03 2.36
CA GLN A 47 -8.10 -1.81 1.74
C GLN A 47 -7.23 -0.61 2.07
N PHE A 48 -6.94 0.18 1.04
CA PHE A 48 -6.40 1.53 1.18
C PHE A 48 -7.45 2.55 0.74
N GLN A 49 -7.69 3.56 1.56
CA GLN A 49 -8.66 4.61 1.28
C GLN A 49 -7.99 5.75 0.52
N MET A 50 -8.63 6.21 -0.56
CA MET A 50 -8.13 7.33 -1.34
C MET A 50 -8.30 8.65 -0.58
N PRO A 51 -7.34 9.58 -0.71
CA PRO A 51 -7.47 10.91 -0.15
C PRO A 51 -8.60 11.67 -0.87
N GLY A 52 -9.23 12.59 -0.15
CA GLY A 52 -10.24 13.50 -0.70
C GLY A 52 -9.67 14.88 -1.04
N ASP A 53 -10.50 15.71 -1.65
CA ASP A 53 -10.26 17.13 -1.89
C ASP A 53 -11.48 17.99 -1.48
N ALA A 54 -11.48 19.27 -1.85
CA ALA A 54 -12.57 20.19 -1.51
C ALA A 54 -13.92 19.84 -2.16
N ARG A 55 -13.92 19.06 -3.25
CA ARG A 55 -15.11 18.63 -4.00
C ARG A 55 -15.55 17.23 -3.58
N PHE A 56 -14.61 16.35 -3.30
CA PHE A 56 -14.86 14.95 -2.98
C PHE A 56 -14.29 14.61 -1.59
N PRO A 57 -15.13 14.25 -0.60
CA PRO A 57 -14.63 13.85 0.70
C PRO A 57 -13.71 12.63 0.60
N ALA A 58 -12.78 12.50 1.56
CA ALA A 58 -11.91 11.34 1.64
C ALA A 58 -12.72 10.06 1.83
N ASN A 59 -12.13 8.93 1.43
CA ASN A 59 -12.69 7.59 1.67
C ASN A 59 -13.99 7.29 0.90
N LEU A 60 -14.25 8.00 -0.20
CA LEU A 60 -15.29 7.62 -1.16
C LEU A 60 -14.86 6.45 -2.05
N VAL A 61 -13.57 6.38 -2.35
CA VAL A 61 -12.95 5.37 -3.21
C VAL A 61 -11.90 4.62 -2.40
N VAL A 62 -11.81 3.31 -2.63
CA VAL A 62 -10.79 2.45 -2.04
C VAL A 62 -10.09 1.61 -3.10
N VAL A 63 -8.84 1.23 -2.81
CA VAL A 63 -8.14 0.16 -3.51
C VAL A 63 -8.24 -1.11 -2.67
N ASP A 64 -8.94 -2.11 -3.21
CA ASP A 64 -9.22 -3.39 -2.58
C ASP A 64 -8.35 -4.50 -3.19
N ALA A 65 -7.47 -5.09 -2.37
CA ALA A 65 -6.56 -6.13 -2.83
C ALA A 65 -7.03 -7.57 -2.49
N VAL A 66 -8.32 -7.80 -2.20
CA VAL A 66 -8.80 -9.15 -1.84
C VAL A 66 -8.80 -10.10 -3.03
N ALA A 67 -9.51 -9.76 -4.12
CA ALA A 67 -9.63 -10.63 -5.28
C ALA A 67 -8.42 -10.50 -6.22
N TYR A 68 -7.98 -9.27 -6.48
CA TYR A 68 -6.82 -8.97 -7.31
C TYR A 68 -5.88 -8.04 -6.56
N GLY A 69 -4.59 -8.34 -6.60
CA GLY A 69 -3.58 -7.46 -6.03
C GLY A 69 -2.17 -7.99 -6.24
N ASN A 70 -1.19 -7.23 -5.79
CA ASN A 70 0.22 -7.59 -5.92
C ASN A 70 0.84 -7.95 -4.55
N VAL A 71 2.18 -8.06 -4.50
CA VAL A 71 2.94 -8.40 -3.28
C VAL A 71 2.67 -7.44 -2.12
N ALA A 72 2.31 -6.18 -2.38
CA ALA A 72 2.13 -5.17 -1.35
C ALA A 72 0.97 -5.48 -0.39
N ARG A 73 -0.02 -6.28 -0.83
CA ARG A 73 -1.13 -6.74 0.01
C ARG A 73 -0.68 -7.57 1.23
N PHE A 74 0.54 -8.10 1.20
CA PHE A 74 1.12 -8.90 2.29
C PHE A 74 2.08 -8.09 3.17
N ILE A 75 2.29 -6.79 2.91
CA ILE A 75 3.09 -5.94 3.78
C ILE A 75 2.27 -5.69 5.05
N ASN A 76 2.82 -6.05 6.19
CA ASN A 76 2.14 -5.92 7.46
C ASN A 76 2.15 -4.48 7.95
N HIS A 77 1.24 -4.19 8.87
CA HIS A 77 1.26 -2.95 9.64
C HIS A 77 2.07 -3.08 10.93
N ARG A 78 2.73 -1.99 11.34
CA ARG A 78 3.24 -1.81 12.71
C ARG A 78 3.03 -0.38 13.20
N CYS A 79 2.45 -0.24 14.40
CA CYS A 79 2.14 1.04 15.04
C CYS A 79 3.36 1.83 15.55
N ASP A 80 4.57 1.26 15.46
CA ASP A 80 5.82 1.87 15.94
C ASP A 80 6.64 2.55 14.82
N GLY A 81 5.98 2.84 13.69
CA GLY A 81 6.54 3.66 12.61
C GLY A 81 7.22 2.90 11.46
N GLY A 82 7.21 1.56 11.50
CA GLY A 82 7.59 0.69 10.37
C GLY A 82 8.92 1.04 9.68
N ASN A 83 9.09 0.58 8.45
CA ASN A 83 10.19 0.97 7.55
C ASN A 83 9.73 1.33 6.13
N ILE A 84 8.42 1.32 5.91
CA ILE A 84 7.75 1.73 4.68
C ILE A 84 6.89 2.96 4.96
N ARG A 85 7.02 3.97 4.09
CA ARG A 85 6.19 5.17 4.03
C ARG A 85 5.27 5.07 2.81
N VAL A 86 4.00 5.41 3.00
CA VAL A 86 2.99 5.42 1.93
C VAL A 86 2.83 6.85 1.41
N GLU A 87 2.80 7.00 0.08
CA GLU A 87 2.52 8.25 -0.61
C GLU A 87 1.37 8.06 -1.61
N HIS A 88 0.45 9.02 -1.65
CA HIS A 88 -0.58 9.10 -2.67
C HIS A 88 -0.08 9.97 -3.82
N VAL A 89 0.25 9.34 -4.94
CA VAL A 89 0.75 10.02 -6.14
C VAL A 89 -0.42 10.22 -7.10
N PRO A 90 -0.75 11.46 -7.50
CA PRO A 90 -1.86 11.71 -8.43
C PRO A 90 -1.74 10.91 -9.72
N TYR A 91 -2.83 10.28 -10.15
CA TYR A 91 -2.95 9.67 -11.46
C TYR A 91 -3.36 10.73 -12.49
N GLU A 92 -2.80 10.66 -13.70
CA GLU A 92 -3.22 11.51 -14.82
C GLU A 92 -4.57 11.00 -15.39
N GLY A 93 -5.64 11.15 -14.61
CA GLY A 93 -6.98 10.75 -15.00
C GLY A 93 -7.99 10.89 -13.86
N LEU A 94 -9.26 10.80 -14.26
CA LEU A 94 -10.40 10.74 -13.35
C LEU A 94 -11.11 9.41 -13.54
N ASP A 95 -11.86 8.97 -12.54
CA ASP A 95 -12.81 7.88 -12.73
C ASP A 95 -14.11 8.35 -13.41
N ASP A 96 -15.07 7.43 -13.56
CA ASP A 96 -16.34 7.69 -14.24
C ASP A 96 -17.21 8.76 -13.56
N ASP A 97 -16.98 9.03 -12.27
CA ASP A 97 -17.65 10.07 -11.48
C ASP A 97 -16.85 11.38 -11.44
N GLU A 98 -15.85 11.53 -12.31
CA GLU A 98 -14.92 12.67 -12.38
C GLU A 98 -14.09 12.88 -11.09
N ARG A 99 -13.86 11.83 -10.30
CA ARG A 99 -13.09 11.90 -9.05
C ARG A 99 -11.60 11.75 -9.34
N PRO A 100 -10.73 12.53 -8.64
CA PRO A 100 -9.29 12.40 -8.79
C PRO A 100 -8.81 11.05 -8.25
N MET A 101 -7.97 10.38 -9.04
CA MET A 101 -7.41 9.09 -8.68
C MET A 101 -5.95 9.23 -8.24
N PHE A 102 -5.49 8.31 -7.37
CA PHE A 102 -4.13 8.31 -6.86
C PHE A 102 -3.55 6.89 -6.92
N HIS A 103 -2.27 6.79 -7.27
CA HIS A 103 -1.48 5.61 -7.01
C HIS A 103 -1.04 5.58 -5.55
N ILE A 104 -1.10 4.40 -4.92
CA ILE A 104 -0.60 4.19 -3.57
C ILE A 104 0.83 3.66 -3.68
N MET A 105 1.80 4.55 -3.54
CA MET A 105 3.21 4.25 -3.74
C MET A 105 3.94 4.08 -2.40
N MET A 106 4.71 3.00 -2.25
CA MET A 106 5.44 2.69 -1.04
C MET A 106 6.93 2.95 -1.19
N PHE A 107 7.50 3.70 -0.25
CA PHE A 107 8.90 4.12 -0.23
C PHE A 107 9.59 3.68 1.07
N ALA A 108 10.89 3.42 1.01
CA ALA A 108 11.67 3.11 2.20
C ALA A 108 11.85 4.37 3.08
N SER A 109 11.43 4.32 4.35
CA SER A 109 11.57 5.46 5.29
C SER A 109 12.98 5.59 5.88
N ARG A 110 13.77 4.51 5.80
CA ARG A 110 15.18 4.39 6.19
C ARG A 110 15.88 3.37 5.30
N ASP A 111 17.18 3.17 5.50
CA ASP A 111 17.88 2.04 4.90
C ASP A 111 17.34 0.71 5.46
N ILE A 112 17.05 -0.24 4.57
CA ILE A 112 16.51 -1.57 4.90
C ILE A 112 17.49 -2.63 4.39
N LYS A 113 17.91 -3.53 5.28
CA LYS A 113 18.83 -4.63 4.97
C LYS A 113 18.08 -5.82 4.40
N VAL A 114 18.82 -6.67 3.68
CA VAL A 114 18.33 -7.97 3.23
C VAL A 114 17.76 -8.76 4.42
N GLY A 115 16.56 -9.30 4.24
CA GLY A 115 15.89 -10.13 5.23
C GLY A 115 15.01 -9.38 6.23
N GLU A 116 15.12 -8.05 6.33
CA GLU A 116 14.22 -7.26 7.19
C GLU A 116 12.78 -7.31 6.67
N GLU A 117 11.83 -7.54 7.59
CA GLU A 117 10.39 -7.44 7.30
C GLU A 117 10.05 -6.00 6.92
N LEU A 118 9.21 -5.85 5.90
CA LEU A 118 8.65 -4.59 5.46
C LEU A 118 7.34 -4.34 6.20
N CYS A 119 7.22 -3.17 6.81
CA CYS A 119 6.02 -2.76 7.53
C CYS A 119 5.72 -1.27 7.31
N PHE A 120 4.44 -0.91 7.20
CA PHE A 120 3.99 0.49 7.18
C PHE A 120 3.11 0.81 8.40
N ASP A 121 2.90 2.10 8.66
CA ASP A 121 1.97 2.60 9.68
C ASP A 121 0.62 2.96 9.03
N TYR A 122 -0.50 2.57 9.65
CA TYR A 122 -1.86 2.70 9.09
C TYR A 122 -2.34 4.15 9.16
#